data_AF-A0A6A0AE34-F1
#
_entry.id   AF-A0A6A0AE34-F1
#
_cell.length_a   1.000
_cell.length_b   1.000
_cell.length_c   1.000
_cell.angle_alpha   90.00
_cell.angle_beta   90.00
_cell.angle_gamma   90.00
#
_symmetry.space_group_name_H-M   'P 1'
#
loop_
_entity.id
_entity.type
_entity.pdbx_description
1 polymer ?
#
loop_
_entity_poly.entity_id
_entity_poly.type
_entity_poly.pdbx_seq_one_letter_code
_entity_poly.pdbx_strand_id
1 'polypeptide(L)' 'MGLRLDGEKQISPSHLELLPTGLHNLMFTGCTLLPGALHPVATRLTQLKELQLEDDSE' A
#
# COMPACT_ATOMS: atom_id res chain seq x y z
N MET A 1 -2.45 6.20 -12.55
CA MET A 1 -1.29 6.55 -11.71
C MET A 1 -1.01 5.38 -10.79
N GLY A 2 0.26 5.02 -10.60
CA GLY A 2 0.67 3.93 -9.72
C GLY A 2 1.69 4.44 -8.71
N LEU A 3 1.73 3.81 -7.53
CA LEU A 3 2.70 4.10 -6.50
C LEU A 3 3.38 2.79 -6.07
N ARG A 4 4.70 2.83 -5.95
CA ARG A 4 5.51 1.75 -5.40
C ARG A 4 6.10 2.22 -4.08
N LEU A 5 5.88 1.44 -3.03
CA LEU A 5 6.47 1.61 -1.71
C LEU A 5 7.50 0.50 -1.55
N ASP A 6 8.76 0.90 -1.42
CA ASP A 6 9.93 0.03 -1.42
C ASP A 6 10.77 0.30 -0.16
N GLY A 7 11.15 -0.76 0.56
CA GLY A 7 12.03 -0.66 1.72
C GLY A 7 11.39 -0.11 3.00
N GLU A 8 10.07 0.12 3.03
CA GLU A 8 9.36 0.48 4.26
C GLU A 8 9.19 -0.76 5.13
N LYS A 9 10.06 -0.93 6.14
CA LYS A 9 10.01 -2.08 7.06
C LYS A 9 8.61 -2.37 7.62
N GLN A 10 7.81 -1.34 7.90
CA GLN A 10 6.45 -1.50 8.43
C GLN A 10 5.52 -0.43 7.87
N ILE A 11 4.46 -0.88 7.18
CA ILE A 11 3.39 0.00 6.69
C ILE A 11 2.27 0.01 7.72
N SER A 12 1.96 1.20 8.23
CA SER A 12 0.83 1.43 9.14
C SER A 12 -0.34 2.09 8.39
N PRO A 13 -1.57 2.08 8.96
CA PRO A 13 -2.74 2.68 8.32
C PRO A 13 -2.51 4.14 7.93
N SER A 14 -1.85 4.92 8.78
CA SER A 14 -1.63 6.35 8.56
C SER A 14 -0.75 6.65 7.34
N HIS A 15 0.19 5.77 6.98
CA HIS A 15 0.96 5.90 5.74
C HIS A 15 0.03 5.77 4.52
N LEU A 16 -0.95 4.87 4.60
CA LEU A 16 -1.92 4.63 3.53
C LEU A 16 -3.05 5.69 3.49
N GLU A 17 -3.29 6.41 4.59
CA GLU A 17 -4.18 7.58 4.62
C GLU A 17 -3.60 8.80 3.88
N LEU A 18 -2.28 8.92 3.80
CA LEU A 18 -1.64 10.00 3.06
C LEU A 18 -1.60 9.73 1.55
N LEU A 19 -1.98 8.52 1.12
CA LEU A 19 -1.99 8.17 -0.29
C LEU A 19 -3.08 8.91 -1.07
N PRO A 20 -2.77 9.32 -2.31
CA PRO A 20 -3.75 9.93 -3.18
C PRO A 20 -4.86 8.93 -3.54
N THR A 21 -6.11 9.36 -3.37
CA THR A 21 -7.30 8.53 -3.62
C THR A 21 -7.49 8.12 -5.08
N GLY A 22 -6.81 8.78 -6.02
CA GLY A 22 -6.80 8.46 -7.45
C GLY A 22 -5.77 7.40 -7.87
N LEU A 23 -5.21 6.64 -6.93
CA LEU A 23 -4.30 5.55 -7.23
C LEU A 23 -5.04 4.37 -7.85
N HIS A 24 -4.52 3.88 -8.98
CA HIS A 24 -5.03 2.68 -9.65
C HIS A 24 -4.20 1.45 -9.29
N ASN A 25 -2.89 1.61 -9.15
CA ASN A 25 -1.97 0.50 -8.85
C ASN A 25 -1.15 0.85 -7.62
N LEU A 26 -1.10 -0.05 -6.64
CA LEU A 26 -0.30 0.11 -5.43
C LEU A 26 0.56 -1.14 -5.24
N MET A 27 1.86 -0.95 -5.19
CA MET A 27 2.83 -2.03 -5.05
C MET A 27 3.66 -1.81 -3.79
N PHE A 28 3.76 -2.86 -2.99
CA PHE A 28 4.59 -2.94 -1.81
C PHE A 28 5.70 -3.95 -2.09
N THR A 29 6.97 -3.54 -2.01
CA THR A 29 8.13 -4.43 -2.13
C THR A 29 8.95 -4.34 -0.85
N GLY A 30 9.20 -5.47 -0.17
CA GLY A 30 9.99 -5.51 1.06
C GLY A 30 9.30 -4.87 2.26
N CYS A 31 7.98 -4.77 2.24
CA CYS A 31 7.20 -4.06 3.25
C CYS A 31 6.37 -5.02 4.10
N THR A 32 6.48 -4.94 5.42
CA THR A 32 5.56 -5.66 6.32
C THR A 32 4.29 -4.83 6.55
N LEU A 33 3.13 -5.31 6.10
CA LEU A 33 1.85 -4.68 6.39
C LEU A 33 1.44 -4.97 7.85
N LEU A 34 1.20 -3.91 8.63
CA LEU A 34 0.65 -4.06 9.98
C LEU A 34 -0.84 -4.40 9.96
N PRO A 35 -1.38 -5.05 11.01
CA PRO A 35 -2.81 -5.29 11.14
C PRO A 35 -3.60 -3.98 11.01
N GLY A 36 -4.57 -3.94 10.10
CA GLY A 36 -5.38 -2.76 9.83
C GLY A 36 -4.76 -1.75 8.84
N ALA A 37 -3.51 -1.96 8.37
CA ALA A 37 -2.90 -1.09 7.38
C ALA A 37 -3.72 -1.01 6.08
N LEU A 38 -4.33 -2.12 5.66
CA LEU A 38 -5.19 -2.17 4.47
C LEU A 38 -6.57 -1.52 4.65
N HIS A 39 -6.94 -1.09 5.85
CA HIS A 39 -8.28 -0.55 6.10
C HIS A 39 -8.51 0.81 5.38
N PRO A 40 -7.55 1.75 5.41
CA PRO A 40 -7.54 2.92 4.53
C PRO A 40 -7.56 2.60 3.03
N VAL A 41 -6.88 1.52 2.62
CA VAL A 41 -6.86 1.09 1.21
C VAL A 41 -8.27 0.70 0.77
N ALA A 42 -8.94 -0.14 1.56
CA ALA A 42 -10.29 -0.58 1.29
C ALA A 42 -11.34 0.55 1.33
N THR A 43 -11.12 1.58 2.15
CA THR A 43 -12.11 2.66 2.36
C THR A 43 -11.89 3.89 1.50
N ARG A 44 -10.62 4.26 1.22
CA ARG A 44 -10.26 5.49 0.50
C ARG A 44 -9.78 5.25 -0.92
N LEU A 45 -9.05 4.17 -1.18
CA LEU A 45 -8.53 3.86 -2.51
C LEU A 45 -9.59 3.15 -3.36
N THR A 46 -10.73 3.80 -3.54
CA THR A 46 -11.89 3.27 -4.29
C THR A 46 -11.60 3.08 -5.78
N GLN A 47 -10.56 3.74 -6.30
CA GLN A 47 -10.09 3.62 -7.68
C GLN A 47 -8.98 2.59 -7.84
N LEU A 48 -8.55 1.92 -6.75
CA LEU A 48 -7.51 0.91 -6.81
C LEU A 48 -8.01 -0.31 -7.57
N LYS A 49 -7.27 -0.67 -8.61
CA LYS A 49 -7.52 -1.83 -9.46
C LYS A 49 -6.57 -2.96 -9.15
N GLU A 50 -5.34 -2.63 -8.77
CA GLU A 50 -4.29 -3.61 -8.52
C GLU A 50 -3.54 -3.28 -7.24
N LEU A 51 -3.41 -4.30 -6.38
CA LEU A 51 -2.62 -4.29 -5.16
C LEU A 51 -1.61 -5.42 -5.27
N GLN A 52 -0.32 -5.10 -5.29
CA GLN A 52 0.77 -6.07 -5.31
C GLN A 52 1.56 -5.99 -4.01
N LEU A 53 1.84 -7.17 -3.45
CA LEU A 53 2.61 -7.36 -2.23
C LEU A 53 3.73 -8.34 -2.57
N GLU A 54 4.94 -7.82 -2.62
CA GLU A 54 6.16 -8.55 -2.90
C GLU A 54 7.01 -8.50 -1.63
N ASP A 55 7.32 -9.67 -1.08
CA ASP A 55 8.33 -9.77 -0.04
C ASP A 55 9.71 -9.68 -0.70
N ASP A 56 10.54 -8.76 -0.20
CA ASP A 56 11.96 -8.68 -0.53
C ASP A 56 12.67 -9.80 0.26
N SER A 57 12.44 -11.04 -0.19
CA SER A 57 13.14 -12.22 0.32
C SER A 57 14.37 -12.45 -0.56
N GLU A 58 15.51 -11.88 -0.18
CA GLU A 58 16.84 -12.31 -0.66
C GLU A 58 17.26 -13.67 -0.08
#